data_AF-W7Q2J1-F1
#
_entry.id   AF-W7Q2J1-F1
#
_cell.length_a   1.000
_cell.length_b   1.000
_cell.length_c   1.000
_cell.angle_alpha   90.00
_cell.angle_beta   90.00
_cell.angle_gamma   90.00
#
_symmetry.space_group_name_H-M   'P 1'
#
loop_
_entity.id
_entity.type
_entity.pdbx_description
1 polymer ?
#
loop_
_entity_poly.entity_id
_entity_poly.type
_entity_poly.pdbx_seq_one_letter_code
_entity_poly.pdbx_strand_id
1 'polypeptide(L)'
;LRGSVKGHTAVWIGDGNNMCHSWINAARQFDFQLRICCPEGYEPRQDIVDAAGDRVSILHDPQQAVADAHLVTTDVWASMGQEEEQAKREADFAGFQVSEALLDRARQDVLFLHCLPAHRGEEISETLLDDPRSVVWQEAGNRLHAQKALIEFLLLGRVED
;
A
#
# COMPACT_ATOMS: atom_id res chain seq x y z
N LEU A 1 -2.85 15.46 -4.88
CA LEU A 1 -3.62 15.02 -6.07
C LEU A 1 -5.14 15.02 -5.85
N ARG A 2 -5.64 14.59 -4.69
CA ARG A 2 -7.09 14.45 -4.42
C ARG A 2 -7.62 15.23 -3.21
N GLY A 3 -6.76 15.99 -2.53
CA GLY A 3 -7.12 16.71 -1.31
C GLY A 3 -6.91 15.84 -0.07
N SER A 4 -7.78 15.99 0.93
CA SER A 4 -7.70 15.25 2.19
C SER A 4 -7.92 13.74 1.97
N VAL A 5 -7.22 12.90 2.74
CA VAL A 5 -7.44 11.45 2.75
C VAL A 5 -8.53 11.01 3.74
N LYS A 6 -9.00 11.93 4.59
CA LYS A 6 -9.96 11.62 5.65
C LYS A 6 -11.26 11.06 5.08
N GLY A 7 -11.72 9.94 5.62
CA GLY A 7 -12.93 9.23 5.19
C GLY A 7 -12.81 8.50 3.85
N HIS A 8 -11.64 8.51 3.21
CA HIS A 8 -11.39 7.70 2.02
C HIS A 8 -10.99 6.26 2.38
N THR A 9 -10.93 5.41 1.35
CA THR A 9 -10.53 4.01 1.48
C THR A 9 -9.27 3.75 0.68
N ALA A 10 -8.22 3.32 1.37
CA ALA A 10 -7.00 2.78 0.80
C ALA A 10 -7.01 1.25 0.89
N VAL A 11 -6.36 0.60 -0.07
CA VAL A 11 -6.21 -0.86 -0.11
C VAL A 11 -4.74 -1.20 -0.19
N TRP A 12 -4.26 -1.95 0.78
CA TRP A 12 -2.97 -2.63 0.73
C TRP A 12 -3.19 -4.03 0.16
N ILE A 13 -2.49 -4.40 -0.90
CA ILE A 13 -2.45 -5.76 -1.43
C ILE A 13 -1.01 -6.25 -1.26
N GLY A 14 -0.80 -7.42 -0.66
CA GLY A 14 0.55 -7.94 -0.44
C GLY A 14 0.82 -8.40 0.98
N ASP A 15 2.08 -8.67 1.30
CA ASP A 15 2.51 -9.21 2.59
C ASP A 15 2.20 -8.26 3.75
N GLY A 16 1.91 -8.82 4.94
CA GLY A 16 1.73 -8.11 6.20
C GLY A 16 3.04 -7.55 6.78
N ASN A 17 3.86 -6.96 5.91
CA ASN A 17 5.23 -6.52 6.19
C ASN A 17 5.29 -5.14 6.90
N ASN A 18 6.49 -4.57 6.98
CA ASN A 18 6.74 -3.26 7.61
C ASN A 18 6.00 -2.09 6.93
N MET A 19 5.83 -2.12 5.61
CA MET A 19 5.11 -1.11 4.85
C MET A 19 3.61 -1.22 5.13
N CYS A 20 3.07 -2.44 5.17
CA CYS A 20 1.70 -2.70 5.63
C CYS A 20 1.46 -2.12 7.04
N HIS A 21 2.39 -2.36 7.99
CA HIS A 21 2.29 -1.81 9.36
C HIS A 21 2.33 -0.27 9.37
N SER A 22 3.12 0.34 8.47
CA SER A 22 3.19 1.79 8.34
C SER A 22 1.87 2.36 7.80
N TRP A 23 1.23 1.68 6.85
CA TRP A 23 -0.11 2.03 6.37
C TRP A 23 -1.17 1.91 7.46
N ILE A 24 -1.10 0.89 8.32
CA ILE A 24 -2.01 0.76 9.48
C ILE A 24 -1.88 1.98 10.41
N ASN A 25 -0.65 2.38 10.72
CA ASN A 25 -0.42 3.56 11.54
C ASN A 25 -0.91 4.85 10.87
N ALA A 26 -0.70 4.99 9.56
CA ALA A 26 -1.19 6.13 8.79
C ALA A 26 -2.72 6.21 8.79
N ALA A 27 -3.42 5.08 8.65
CA ALA A 27 -4.89 5.02 8.69
C ALA A 27 -5.44 5.64 9.98
N ARG A 28 -4.82 5.30 11.11
CA ARG A 28 -5.16 5.85 12.44
C ARG A 28 -4.87 7.34 12.54
N GLN A 29 -3.70 7.76 12.06
CA GLN A 29 -3.23 9.14 12.18
C GLN A 29 -4.05 10.11 11.31
N PHE A 30 -4.45 9.68 10.11
CA PHE A 30 -5.07 10.54 9.09
C PHE A 30 -6.55 10.24 8.84
N ASP A 31 -7.13 9.33 9.62
CA ASP A 31 -8.57 9.04 9.68
C ASP A 31 -9.17 8.56 8.35
N PHE A 32 -8.53 7.57 7.74
CA PHE A 32 -9.01 6.86 6.55
C PHE A 32 -9.21 5.37 6.84
N GLN A 33 -10.02 4.69 6.01
CA GLN A 33 -10.20 3.25 6.08
C GLN A 33 -9.11 2.53 5.29
N LEU A 34 -8.45 1.56 5.90
CA LEU A 34 -7.47 0.70 5.26
C LEU A 34 -8.03 -0.73 5.15
N ARG A 35 -8.07 -1.24 3.93
CA ARG A 35 -8.34 -2.65 3.65
C ARG A 35 -7.02 -3.34 3.35
N ILE A 36 -6.70 -4.38 4.09
CA ILE A 36 -5.49 -5.18 3.91
C ILE A 36 -5.91 -6.45 3.20
N CYS A 37 -5.29 -6.76 2.07
CA CYS A 37 -5.57 -7.92 1.25
C CYS A 37 -4.32 -8.76 1.11
N CYS A 38 -4.27 -9.88 1.82
CA CYS A 38 -3.12 -10.79 1.85
C CYS A 38 -3.59 -12.25 1.75
N PRO A 39 -2.74 -13.19 1.29
CA PRO A 39 -3.03 -14.61 1.46
C PRO A 39 -3.15 -14.98 2.94
N GLU A 40 -3.89 -16.05 3.25
CA GLU A 40 -3.99 -16.56 4.63
C GLU A 40 -2.59 -16.93 5.16
N GLY A 41 -2.29 -16.51 6.40
CA GLY A 41 -1.00 -16.74 7.04
C GLY A 41 0.07 -15.66 6.75
N TYR A 42 -0.27 -14.65 5.95
CA TYR A 42 0.58 -13.48 5.66
C TYR A 42 0.00 -12.19 6.26
N GLU A 43 -0.85 -12.31 7.28
CA GLU A 43 -1.46 -11.16 7.94
C GLU A 43 -0.42 -10.31 8.69
N PRO A 44 -0.64 -8.99 8.80
CA PRO A 44 0.17 -8.14 9.65
C PRO A 44 0.05 -8.57 11.12
N ARG A 45 1.00 -8.13 11.94
CA ARG A 45 0.99 -8.45 13.37
C ARG A 45 -0.32 -7.98 14.03
N GLN A 46 -0.95 -8.90 14.75
CA GLN A 46 -2.26 -8.67 15.37
C GLN A 46 -2.28 -7.47 16.32
N ASP A 47 -1.20 -7.23 17.07
CA ASP A 47 -1.13 -6.11 18.02
C ASP A 47 -1.20 -4.73 17.33
N ILE A 48 -0.71 -4.63 16.10
CA ILE A 48 -0.76 -3.41 15.28
C ILE A 48 -2.17 -3.23 14.68
N VAL A 49 -2.79 -4.33 14.24
CA VAL A 49 -4.18 -4.33 13.73
C VAL A 49 -5.15 -3.92 14.83
N ASP A 50 -5.04 -4.52 16.02
CA ASP A 50 -5.90 -4.23 17.17
C ASP A 50 -5.83 -2.75 17.58
N ALA A 51 -4.62 -2.16 17.51
CA ALA A 51 -4.43 -0.75 17.80
C ALA A 51 -5.18 0.18 16.84
N ALA A 52 -5.49 -0.29 15.62
CA ALA A 52 -6.19 0.47 14.59
C ALA A 52 -7.71 0.44 14.69
N GLY A 53 -8.27 -0.54 15.41
CA GLY A 53 -9.71 -0.68 15.62
C GLY A 53 -10.48 -0.82 14.30
N ASP A 54 -11.57 -0.05 14.17
CA ASP A 54 -12.50 -0.09 13.04
C ASP A 54 -11.95 0.53 11.74
N ARG A 55 -10.77 1.15 11.79
CA ARG A 55 -10.12 1.73 10.60
C ARG A 55 -9.49 0.69 9.69
N VAL A 56 -9.23 -0.52 10.19
CA VAL A 56 -8.56 -1.59 9.44
C VAL A 56 -9.46 -2.80 9.32
N SER A 57 -9.52 -3.38 8.12
CA SER A 57 -10.14 -4.68 7.87
C SER A 57 -9.22 -5.55 7.03
N ILE A 58 -9.15 -6.84 7.34
CA ILE A 58 -8.39 -7.83 6.56
C ILE A 58 -9.36 -8.57 5.64
N LEU A 59 -8.96 -8.72 4.37
CA LEU A 59 -9.65 -9.47 3.33
C LEU A 59 -8.63 -10.40 2.65
N HIS A 60 -9.14 -11.38 1.90
CA HIS A 60 -8.32 -12.35 1.17
C HIS A 60 -8.67 -12.44 -0.33
N ASP A 61 -9.65 -11.63 -0.79
CA ASP A 61 -10.01 -11.52 -2.20
C ASP A 61 -9.66 -10.11 -2.71
N PRO A 62 -8.66 -9.98 -3.61
CA PRO A 62 -8.28 -8.71 -4.20
C PRO A 62 -9.44 -7.98 -4.88
N GLN A 63 -10.36 -8.70 -5.55
CA GLN A 63 -11.49 -8.06 -6.25
C GLN A 63 -12.46 -7.43 -5.26
N GLN A 64 -12.73 -8.10 -4.14
CA GLN A 64 -13.53 -7.55 -3.06
C GLN A 64 -12.84 -6.36 -2.39
N ALA A 65 -11.52 -6.46 -2.16
CA ALA A 65 -10.76 -5.44 -1.45
C ALA A 65 -10.77 -4.10 -2.19
N VAL A 66 -10.60 -4.12 -3.52
CA VAL A 66 -10.50 -2.91 -4.35
C VAL A 66 -11.83 -2.23 -4.65
N ALA A 67 -12.97 -2.88 -4.41
CA ALA A 67 -14.29 -2.31 -4.69
C ALA A 67 -14.47 -0.92 -4.03
N ASP A 68 -14.79 0.12 -4.80
CA ASP A 68 -14.91 1.51 -4.33
C ASP A 68 -13.65 2.10 -3.65
N ALA A 69 -12.47 1.51 -3.84
CA ALA A 69 -11.21 2.03 -3.33
C ALA A 69 -10.81 3.35 -4.01
N HIS A 70 -10.26 4.28 -3.22
CA HIS A 70 -9.70 5.55 -3.69
C HIS A 70 -8.21 5.42 -4.00
N LEU A 71 -7.54 4.46 -3.37
CA LEU A 71 -6.12 4.20 -3.52
C LEU A 71 -5.85 2.70 -3.38
N VAL A 72 -5.04 2.15 -4.26
CA VAL A 72 -4.50 0.80 -4.18
C VAL A 72 -2.99 0.89 -4.10
N THR A 73 -2.38 0.14 -3.19
CA THR A 73 -0.94 0.09 -3.02
C THR A 73 -0.49 -1.34 -2.76
N THR A 74 0.70 -1.68 -3.22
CA THR A 74 1.35 -2.97 -3.02
C THR A 74 2.85 -2.75 -2.79
N ASP A 75 3.51 -3.83 -2.41
CA ASP A 75 4.95 -3.96 -2.31
C ASP A 75 5.35 -5.36 -2.81
N VAL A 76 6.65 -5.58 -2.93
CA VAL A 76 7.20 -6.88 -3.34
C VAL A 76 6.71 -7.99 -2.42
N TRP A 77 6.38 -9.16 -2.98
CA TRP A 77 5.88 -10.29 -2.20
C TRP A 77 6.93 -10.87 -1.25
N ALA A 78 8.19 -10.95 -1.70
CA ALA A 78 9.33 -11.35 -0.89
C ALA A 78 10.20 -10.12 -0.60
N SER A 79 10.37 -9.81 0.68
CA SER A 79 11.27 -8.74 1.12
C SER A 79 12.74 -9.18 1.04
N MET A 80 13.67 -8.22 1.11
CA MET A 80 15.11 -8.52 1.20
C MET A 80 15.39 -9.49 2.37
N GLY A 81 16.13 -10.58 2.09
CA GLY A 81 16.42 -11.64 3.06
C GLY A 81 15.44 -12.81 3.06
N GLN A 82 14.46 -12.83 2.15
CA GLN A 82 13.51 -13.94 1.96
C GLN A 82 13.69 -14.65 0.61
N GLU A 83 14.90 -14.60 0.04
CA GLU A 83 15.16 -15.12 -1.31
C GLU A 83 14.92 -16.64 -1.41
N GLU A 84 15.14 -17.38 -0.31
CA GLU A 84 14.87 -18.83 -0.24
C GLU A 84 13.36 -19.15 -0.23
N GLU A 85 12.52 -18.17 0.11
CA GLU A 85 11.05 -18.31 0.17
C GLU A 85 10.34 -17.81 -1.09
N GLN A 86 11.09 -17.28 -2.08
CA GLN A 86 10.55 -16.66 -3.30
C GLN A 86 9.54 -17.56 -4.01
N ALA A 87 9.93 -18.79 -4.36
CA ALA A 87 9.07 -19.70 -5.12
C ALA A 87 7.78 -20.09 -4.38
N LYS A 88 7.83 -20.17 -3.04
CA LYS A 88 6.65 -20.43 -2.22
C LYS A 88 5.73 -19.21 -2.22
N ARG A 89 6.30 -18.01 -2.01
CA ARG A 89 5.54 -16.76 -2.03
C ARG A 89 4.90 -16.51 -3.38
N GLU A 90 5.60 -16.72 -4.50
CA GLU A 90 4.98 -16.61 -5.84
C GLU A 90 3.74 -17.50 -5.99
N ALA A 91 3.77 -18.72 -5.43
CA ALA A 91 2.61 -19.61 -5.44
C ALA A 91 1.50 -19.14 -4.50
N ASP A 92 1.83 -18.72 -3.28
CA ASP A 92 0.86 -18.29 -2.27
C ASP A 92 0.18 -16.95 -2.65
N PHE A 93 0.94 -16.05 -3.30
CA PHE A 93 0.46 -14.76 -3.77
C PHE A 93 -0.12 -14.82 -5.19
N ALA A 94 -0.22 -16.01 -5.80
CA ALA A 94 -0.89 -16.18 -7.07
C ALA A 94 -2.33 -15.63 -6.99
N GLY A 95 -2.63 -14.63 -7.83
CA GLY A 95 -3.92 -13.94 -7.85
C GLY A 95 -3.96 -12.62 -7.05
N PHE A 96 -2.91 -12.27 -6.30
CA PHE A 96 -2.77 -10.98 -5.61
C PHE A 96 -2.02 -9.92 -6.42
N GLN A 97 -1.63 -10.21 -7.67
CA GLN A 97 -1.01 -9.24 -8.56
C GLN A 97 -1.94 -8.04 -8.79
N VAL A 98 -1.41 -6.83 -8.60
CA VAL A 98 -2.11 -5.62 -8.99
C VAL A 98 -1.93 -5.41 -10.48
N SER A 99 -3.05 -5.26 -11.19
CA SER A 99 -3.06 -5.02 -12.63
C SER A 99 -4.06 -3.93 -12.97
N GLU A 100 -3.98 -3.41 -14.19
CA GLU A 100 -4.93 -2.44 -14.74
C GLU A 100 -6.37 -2.98 -14.62
N ALA A 101 -6.57 -4.27 -14.92
CA ALA A 101 -7.86 -4.93 -14.83
C ALA A 101 -8.40 -5.01 -13.38
N LEU A 102 -7.51 -5.14 -12.39
CA LEU A 102 -7.90 -5.07 -10.98
C LEU A 102 -8.26 -3.64 -10.59
N LEU A 103 -7.48 -2.65 -11.03
CA LEU A 103 -7.78 -1.23 -10.78
C LEU A 103 -9.09 -0.79 -11.44
N ASP A 104 -9.50 -1.40 -12.55
CA ASP A 104 -10.81 -1.15 -13.20
C ASP A 104 -12.01 -1.55 -12.33
N ARG A 105 -11.78 -2.33 -11.27
CA ARG A 105 -12.80 -2.71 -10.26
C ARG A 105 -12.87 -1.74 -9.10
N ALA A 106 -11.93 -0.80 -9.00
CA ALA A 106 -11.95 0.28 -8.03
C ALA A 106 -12.74 1.49 -8.55
N ARG A 107 -12.62 2.64 -7.86
CA ARG A 107 -13.21 3.88 -8.36
C ARG A 107 -12.56 4.32 -9.67
N GLN A 108 -13.32 5.03 -10.50
CA GLN A 108 -12.81 5.59 -11.75
C GLN A 108 -11.61 6.53 -11.57
N ASP A 109 -11.49 7.18 -10.41
CA ASP A 109 -10.43 8.12 -10.09
C ASP A 109 -9.34 7.56 -9.16
N VAL A 110 -9.30 6.24 -8.98
CA VAL A 110 -8.35 5.50 -8.14
C VAL A 110 -6.89 5.87 -8.47
N LEU A 111 -6.06 5.95 -7.44
CA LEU A 111 -4.62 6.08 -7.57
C LEU A 111 -3.93 4.76 -7.25
N PHE A 112 -2.83 4.50 -7.95
CA PHE A 112 -1.93 3.38 -7.66
C PHE A 112 -0.57 3.88 -7.12
N LEU A 113 -0.13 3.26 -6.02
CA LEU A 113 1.15 3.52 -5.34
C LEU A 113 1.99 2.25 -5.19
N HIS A 114 3.30 2.41 -5.18
CA HIS A 114 4.26 1.33 -4.97
C HIS A 114 5.55 1.93 -4.38
N CYS A 115 6.02 1.40 -3.25
CA CYS A 115 7.15 1.99 -2.51
C CYS A 115 8.52 1.84 -3.19
N LEU A 116 8.61 0.93 -4.17
CA LEU A 116 9.79 0.60 -4.99
C LEU A 116 10.94 -0.06 -4.21
N PRO A 117 11.80 -0.86 -4.87
CA PRO A 117 11.72 -1.29 -6.28
C PRO A 117 10.51 -2.20 -6.54
N ALA A 118 10.02 -2.23 -7.77
CA ALA A 118 8.91 -3.08 -8.19
C ALA A 118 9.42 -4.15 -9.17
N HIS A 119 8.90 -5.37 -9.07
CA HIS A 119 9.09 -6.46 -10.01
C HIS A 119 7.87 -6.56 -10.94
N ARG A 120 8.07 -6.05 -12.17
CA ARG A 120 7.09 -6.19 -13.24
C ARG A 120 6.90 -7.68 -13.56
N GLY A 121 5.63 -8.11 -13.62
CA GLY A 121 5.24 -9.50 -13.83
C GLY A 121 5.00 -10.29 -12.53
N GLU A 122 5.37 -9.76 -11.36
CA GLU A 122 5.14 -10.37 -10.05
C GLU A 122 4.02 -9.63 -9.30
N GLU A 123 4.34 -8.73 -8.36
CA GLU A 123 3.34 -8.01 -7.56
C GLU A 123 2.52 -7.01 -8.38
N ILE A 124 3.05 -6.60 -9.53
CA ILE A 124 2.36 -5.77 -10.50
C ILE A 124 2.41 -6.37 -11.91
N SER A 125 1.41 -6.05 -12.73
CA SER A 125 1.46 -6.36 -14.16
C SER A 125 2.64 -5.64 -14.85
N GLU A 126 3.05 -6.19 -16.00
CA GLU A 126 4.19 -5.69 -16.77
C GLU A 126 4.10 -4.20 -17.13
N THR A 127 2.89 -3.65 -17.26
CA THR A 127 2.65 -2.28 -17.74
C THR A 127 2.07 -1.33 -16.70
N LEU A 128 1.80 -1.80 -15.47
CA LEU A 128 1.05 -1.02 -14.48
C LEU A 128 1.72 0.31 -14.11
N LEU A 129 3.05 0.34 -14.03
CA LEU A 129 3.75 1.57 -13.66
C LEU A 129 3.58 2.69 -14.69
N ASP A 130 3.22 2.33 -15.92
CA ASP A 130 3.00 3.25 -17.04
C ASP A 130 1.51 3.66 -17.20
N ASP A 131 0.62 3.06 -16.41
CA ASP A 131 -0.80 3.40 -16.36
C ASP A 131 -1.00 4.83 -15.82
N PRO A 132 -1.91 5.65 -16.38
CA PRO A 132 -2.14 7.03 -15.93
C PRO A 132 -2.63 7.16 -14.47
N ARG A 133 -3.12 6.08 -13.85
CA ARG A 133 -3.50 6.03 -12.42
C ARG A 133 -2.29 5.82 -11.51
N SER A 134 -1.17 5.32 -12.05
CA SER A 134 0.08 5.13 -11.34
C SER A 134 0.74 6.48 -11.04
N VAL A 135 1.01 6.73 -9.76
CA VAL A 135 1.71 7.95 -9.31
C VAL A 135 3.00 7.62 -8.54
N VAL A 136 3.56 6.43 -8.79
CA VAL A 136 4.78 5.89 -8.17
C VAL A 136 5.99 6.82 -8.28
N TRP A 137 6.16 7.52 -9.41
CA TRP A 137 7.27 8.45 -9.59
C TRP A 137 7.11 9.71 -8.75
N GLN A 138 5.86 10.18 -8.59
CA GLN A 138 5.56 11.29 -7.69
C GLN A 138 5.70 10.88 -6.23
N GLU A 139 5.28 9.67 -5.87
CA GLU A 139 5.52 9.07 -4.55
C GLU A 139 7.02 9.01 -4.23
N ALA A 140 7.82 8.47 -5.15
CA ALA A 140 9.28 8.42 -5.01
C ALA A 140 9.90 9.81 -4.85
N GLY A 141 9.48 10.79 -5.65
CA GLY A 141 9.91 12.19 -5.51
C GLY A 141 9.52 12.82 -4.17
N ASN A 142 8.32 12.50 -3.67
CA ASN A 142 7.82 13.02 -2.39
C ASN A 142 8.57 12.50 -1.17
N ARG A 143 9.32 11.39 -1.28
CA ARG A 143 10.24 10.92 -0.23
C ARG A 143 11.22 12.01 0.17
N LEU A 144 11.82 12.71 -0.81
CA LEU A 144 12.75 13.82 -0.56
C LEU A 144 12.08 14.93 0.26
N HIS A 145 10.87 15.32 -0.12
CA HIS A 145 10.16 16.43 0.51
C HIS A 145 9.72 16.09 1.93
N ALA A 146 9.14 14.90 2.14
CA ALA A 146 8.71 14.43 3.45
C ALA A 146 9.91 14.29 4.42
N GLN A 147 11.03 13.74 3.95
CA GLN A 147 12.22 13.58 4.78
C GLN A 147 12.90 14.92 5.11
N LYS A 148 12.91 15.88 4.19
CA LYS A 148 13.38 17.25 4.48
C LYS A 148 12.57 17.89 5.60
N ALA A 149 11.24 17.85 5.50
CA ALA A 149 10.35 18.40 6.52
C ALA A 149 10.54 17.70 7.88
N LEU A 150 10.72 16.38 7.89
CA LEU A 150 11.01 15.63 9.11
C LEU A 150 12.34 16.05 9.74
N ILE A 151 13.41 16.17 8.95
CA ILE A 151 14.72 16.60 9.46
C ILE A 151 14.64 18.02 10.03
N GLU A 152 13.99 18.94 9.32
CA GLU A 152 13.77 20.30 9.78
C GLU A 152 13.00 20.33 11.11
N PHE A 153 11.90 19.58 11.21
CA PHE A 153 11.13 19.45 12.44
C PHE A 153 11.95 18.90 13.61
N LEU A 154 12.78 17.88 13.37
CA LEU A 154 13.62 17.28 14.42
C LEU A 154 14.75 18.22 14.89
N LEU A 155 15.28 19.06 14.00
CA LEU A 155 16.39 19.98 14.31
C LEU A 155 15.92 21.31 14.90
N LEU A 156 14.81 21.86 14.39
CA LEU A 156 14.34 23.20 14.72
C LEU A 156 13.14 23.19 15.68
N GLY A 157 12.46 22.06 15.84
CA GLY A 157 11.20 21.97 16.58
C GLY A 157 10.00 22.30 15.68
N ARG A 158 9.02 23.05 16.19
CA ARG A 158 7.83 23.39 15.41
C ARG A 158 8.21 24.26 14.20
N VAL A 159 7.98 23.72 13.01
CA VAL A 159 8.00 24.49 11.77
C VAL A 159 6.64 25.20 11.69
N GLU A 160 6.65 26.52 11.86
CA GLU A 160 5.46 27.34 11.62
C GLU A 160 5.25 27.47 10.10
N ASP A 161 4.00 27.29 9.65
CA ASP A 161 3.60 27.47 8.24
C ASP A 161 3.65 28.95 7.81
#